data_AF-A0A0H2UHU9-F1
#
_entry.id   AF-A0A0H2UHU9-F1
#
_cell.length_a   1.000
_cell.length_b   1.000
_cell.length_c   1.000
_cell.angle_alpha   90.00
_cell.angle_beta   90.00
_cell.angle_gamma   90.00
#
_symmetry.space_group_name_H-M   'P 1'
#
loop_
_entity.id
_entity.type
_entity.pdbx_description
1 polymer ?
#
loop_
_entity_poly.entity_id
_entity_poly.type
_entity_poly.pdbx_seq_one_letter_code
_entity_poly.pdbx_strand_id
1 'polypeptide(L)'
;YRPPKSDDGDNAVIITVEKDHFMDAFFHQVEEIRSSIARIAQHVEDVKKNHSIILSAPNPEGKIKEELEDLNKEIKKTANRIRGKLKAIEQSCDQDENGNRTSVDLRIRRTQHSVLSRKFVDVMTEYNEAQILFRERSKGRIQRQLEITGRTTTDEELEEMLESGKPSIFISDIISDSQITRQALNEIESRHKDIMKLETSIRELHEMFMDMAMFVETQVMWPPGSSPPL
;
A
#
# COMPACT_ATOMS: atom_id res chain seq x y z
N TYR A 1 55.98 67.15 8.42
CA TYR A 1 54.94 67.33 9.46
C TYR A 1 53.69 66.59 9.01
N ARG A 2 53.34 65.51 9.74
CA ARG A 2 52.05 64.79 9.88
C ARG A 2 51.24 64.35 8.62
N PRO A 3 51.03 63.03 8.39
CA PRO A 3 49.84 62.49 7.70
C PRO A 3 48.67 62.36 8.72
N PRO A 4 47.36 62.43 8.38
CA PRO A 4 46.58 61.33 7.74
C PRO A 4 45.36 61.87 6.91
N LYS A 5 44.50 61.09 6.23
CA LYS A 5 43.49 60.15 6.74
C LYS A 5 43.01 59.20 5.63
N SER A 6 43.03 57.92 5.97
CA SER A 6 42.29 56.82 5.36
C SER A 6 40.78 57.08 5.43
N ASP A 7 40.10 57.00 4.30
CA ASP A 7 38.65 56.84 4.21
C ASP A 7 38.40 55.53 3.46
N ASP A 8 38.50 54.42 4.21
CA ASP A 8 38.03 53.11 3.77
C ASP A 8 36.51 53.13 3.82
N GLY A 9 35.91 53.65 2.75
CA GLY A 9 34.49 53.51 2.44
C GLY A 9 34.19 52.13 1.86
N ASP A 10 34.60 51.07 2.55
CA ASP A 10 34.18 49.70 2.23
C ASP A 10 32.77 49.52 2.79
N ASN A 11 31.79 50.10 2.11
CA ASN A 11 30.39 49.85 2.36
C ASN A 11 30.07 48.46 1.78
N ALA A 12 30.65 47.43 2.39
CA ALA A 12 30.19 46.08 2.28
C ALA A 12 28.74 46.10 2.76
N VAL A 13 27.81 46.16 1.82
CA VAL A 13 26.44 45.75 2.05
C VAL A 13 26.55 44.30 2.46
N ILE A 14 26.62 44.08 3.78
CA ILE A 14 26.38 42.78 4.37
C ILE A 14 24.94 42.49 4.00
N ILE A 15 24.76 41.81 2.87
CA ILE A 15 23.56 41.05 2.62
C ILE A 15 23.60 40.01 3.72
N THR A 16 23.03 40.37 4.88
CA THR A 16 22.56 39.40 5.85
C THR A 16 21.52 38.61 5.07
N VAL A 17 21.99 37.55 4.41
CA VAL A 17 21.14 36.46 3.98
C VAL A 17 20.48 36.03 5.27
N GLU A 18 19.24 36.50 5.47
CA GLU A 18 18.33 35.95 6.46
C GLU A 18 18.18 34.49 6.08
N LYS A 19 19.12 33.69 6.60
CA LYS A 19 19.19 32.25 6.48
C LYS A 19 18.22 31.66 7.50
N ASP A 20 17.04 32.25 7.57
CA ASP A 20 15.96 31.80 8.44
C ASP A 20 15.18 30.76 7.63
N HIS A 21 15.66 29.52 7.72
CA HIS A 21 14.93 28.28 7.46
C HIS A 21 13.90 28.30 6.30
N PHE A 22 14.34 28.66 5.08
CA PHE A 22 13.47 28.63 3.88
C PHE A 22 12.79 27.26 3.71
N MET A 23 11.46 27.24 3.86
CA MET A 23 10.61 26.05 3.77
C MET A 23 11.02 24.86 4.66
N ASP A 24 11.77 25.08 5.73
CA ASP A 24 12.37 23.97 6.48
C ASP A 24 11.31 23.01 7.05
N ALA A 25 10.23 23.55 7.63
CA ALA A 25 9.10 22.75 8.11
C ALA A 25 8.44 21.93 6.99
N PHE A 26 8.35 22.48 5.77
CA PHE A 26 7.81 21.78 4.61
C PHE A 26 8.76 20.65 4.16
N PHE A 27 10.07 20.90 4.10
CA PHE A 27 11.04 19.86 3.75
C PHE A 27 11.10 18.74 4.79
N HIS A 28 10.95 19.05 6.07
CA HIS A 28 10.78 18.04 7.12
C HIS A 28 9.54 17.18 6.87
N GLN A 29 8.40 17.78 6.52
CA GLN A 29 7.19 17.04 6.17
C GLN A 29 7.38 16.14 4.93
N VAL A 30 8.05 16.66 3.88
CA VAL A 30 8.41 15.90 2.67
C VAL A 30 9.26 14.68 3.01
N GLU A 31 10.30 14.86 3.84
CA GLU A 31 11.19 13.76 4.21
C GLU A 31 10.48 12.71 5.08
N GLU A 32 9.60 13.13 5.97
CA GLU A 32 8.80 12.19 6.77
C GLU A 32 7.84 11.36 5.89
N ILE A 33 7.26 11.95 4.84
CA ILE A 33 6.46 11.22 3.86
C ILE A 33 7.35 10.24 3.09
N ARG A 34 8.52 10.67 2.60
CA ARG A 34 9.48 9.80 1.87
C ARG A 34 9.89 8.60 2.71
N SER A 35 10.26 8.83 3.97
CA SER A 35 10.62 7.76 4.91
C SER A 35 9.45 6.81 5.16
N SER A 36 8.24 7.34 5.31
CA SER A 36 7.03 6.51 5.48
C SER A 36 6.73 5.65 4.23
N ILE A 37 6.91 6.18 3.02
CA ILE A 37 6.77 5.44 1.76
C ILE A 37 7.81 4.31 1.69
N ALA A 38 9.08 4.62 1.99
CA ALA A 38 10.14 3.61 2.01
C ALA A 38 9.87 2.51 3.05
N ARG A 39 9.26 2.86 4.18
CA ARG A 39 8.84 1.89 5.20
C ARG A 39 7.73 0.97 4.69
N ILE A 40 6.74 1.50 3.97
CA ILE A 40 5.72 0.66 3.33
C ILE A 40 6.37 -0.30 2.34
N ALA A 41 7.29 0.18 1.48
CA ALA A 41 7.96 -0.68 0.51
C ALA A 41 8.68 -1.86 1.19
N GLN A 42 9.36 -1.61 2.31
CA GLN A 42 9.97 -2.68 3.10
C GLN A 42 8.94 -3.66 3.66
N HIS A 43 7.82 -3.18 4.21
CA HIS A 43 6.74 -4.04 4.69
C HIS A 43 6.12 -4.87 3.58
N VAL A 44 5.99 -4.33 2.36
CA VAL A 44 5.49 -5.07 1.19
C VAL A 44 6.41 -6.25 0.86
N GLU A 45 7.73 -6.06 0.92
CA GLU A 45 8.68 -7.16 0.73
C GLU A 45 8.56 -8.23 1.82
N ASP A 46 8.34 -7.84 3.07
CA ASP A 46 8.14 -8.79 4.16
C ASP A 46 6.80 -9.53 4.06
N VAL A 47 5.75 -8.86 3.57
CA VAL A 47 4.46 -9.46 3.21
C VAL A 47 4.65 -10.53 2.13
N LYS A 48 5.41 -10.24 1.05
CA LYS A 48 5.72 -11.22 -0.01
C LYS A 48 6.45 -12.44 0.54
N LYS A 49 7.40 -12.26 1.46
CA LYS A 49 8.10 -13.37 2.13
C LYS A 49 7.13 -14.22 2.96
N ASN A 50 6.30 -13.58 3.79
CA ASN A 50 5.33 -14.30 4.62
C ASN A 50 4.31 -15.05 3.76
N HIS A 51 3.82 -14.46 2.67
CA HIS A 51 2.98 -15.14 1.68
C HIS A 51 3.66 -16.39 1.12
N SER A 52 4.95 -16.30 0.75
CA SER A 52 5.70 -17.45 0.24
C SER A 52 5.83 -18.56 1.29
N ILE A 53 6.10 -18.22 2.56
CA ILE A 53 6.21 -19.19 3.65
C ILE A 53 4.86 -19.87 3.90
N ILE A 54 3.78 -19.09 3.98
CA ILE A 54 2.41 -19.58 4.16
C ILE A 54 2.01 -20.53 3.03
N LEU A 55 2.40 -20.23 1.79
CA LEU A 55 2.17 -21.08 0.62
C LEU A 55 3.15 -22.24 0.51
N SER A 56 4.15 -22.40 1.38
CA SER A 56 5.09 -23.53 1.32
C SER A 56 4.66 -24.72 2.17
N ALA A 57 3.81 -24.49 3.17
CA ALA A 57 3.36 -25.50 4.11
C ALA A 57 1.84 -25.74 4.03
N PRO A 58 1.35 -26.99 4.12
CA PRO A 58 -0.09 -27.31 4.18
C PRO A 58 -0.79 -26.63 5.37
N ASN A 59 -0.10 -26.56 6.50
CA ASN A 59 -0.58 -25.90 7.71
C ASN A 59 0.54 -25.02 8.28
N PRO A 60 0.65 -23.76 7.81
CA PRO A 60 1.74 -22.87 8.22
C PRO A 60 1.58 -22.44 9.68
N GLU A 61 2.71 -22.16 10.32
CA GLU A 61 2.75 -21.76 11.73
C GLU A 61 1.90 -20.50 11.99
N GLY A 62 1.13 -20.53 13.08
CA GLY A 62 0.27 -19.40 13.46
C GLY A 62 1.03 -18.08 13.61
N LYS A 63 2.30 -18.15 14.04
CA LYS A 63 3.17 -16.98 14.20
C LYS A 63 3.39 -16.21 12.91
N ILE A 64 3.61 -16.89 11.78
CA ILE A 64 3.80 -16.22 10.48
C ILE A 64 2.51 -15.53 10.03
N LYS A 65 1.35 -16.11 10.34
CA LYS A 65 0.05 -15.49 10.06
C LYS A 65 -0.18 -14.25 10.93
N GLU A 66 0.20 -14.28 12.20
CA GLU A 66 0.16 -13.12 13.10
C GLU A 66 1.09 -12.00 12.62
N GLU A 67 2.34 -12.34 12.25
CA GLU A 67 3.29 -11.38 11.67
C GLU A 67 2.75 -10.74 10.39
N LEU A 68 2.10 -11.52 9.51
CA LEU A 68 1.44 -11.00 8.31
C LEU A 68 0.28 -10.03 8.65
N GLU A 69 -0.55 -10.35 9.63
CA GLU A 69 -1.63 -9.46 10.07
C GLU A 69 -1.09 -8.14 10.61
N ASP A 70 -0.01 -8.17 11.38
CA ASP A 70 0.60 -6.97 11.94
C ASP A 70 1.27 -6.11 10.86
N LEU A 71 1.91 -6.73 9.87
CA LEU A 71 2.41 -6.02 8.68
C LEU A 71 1.27 -5.32 7.94
N ASN A 72 0.15 -5.99 7.71
CA ASN A 72 -1.01 -5.40 7.03
C ASN A 72 -1.58 -4.20 7.82
N LYS A 73 -1.68 -4.31 9.15
CA LYS A 73 -2.12 -3.21 10.02
C LYS A 73 -1.16 -2.01 9.96
N GLU A 74 0.15 -2.25 10.01
CA GLU A 74 1.15 -1.19 9.96
C GLU A 74 1.24 -0.54 8.58
N ILE A 75 1.08 -1.29 7.48
CA ILE A 75 0.92 -0.74 6.13
C ILE A 75 -0.29 0.18 6.08
N LYS A 76 -1.48 -0.29 6.50
CA LYS A 76 -2.71 0.51 6.51
C LYS A 76 -2.58 1.80 7.32
N LYS A 77 -2.00 1.72 8.52
CA LYS A 77 -1.77 2.87 9.40
C LYS A 77 -0.81 3.88 8.77
N THR A 78 0.30 3.40 8.21
CA THR A 78 1.31 4.25 7.55
C THR A 78 0.74 4.91 6.30
N ALA A 79 -0.01 4.16 5.50
CA ALA A 79 -0.68 4.63 4.28
C ALA A 79 -1.67 5.76 4.60
N ASN A 80 -2.52 5.58 5.62
CA ASN A 80 -3.45 6.62 6.07
C ASN A 80 -2.74 7.89 6.55
N ARG A 81 -1.60 7.76 7.23
CA ARG A 81 -0.78 8.91 7.65
C ARG A 81 -0.18 9.65 6.46
N ILE A 82 0.33 8.93 5.46
CA ILE A 82 0.85 9.53 4.22
C ILE A 82 -0.27 10.27 3.49
N ARG A 83 -1.44 9.62 3.30
CA ARG A 83 -2.63 10.21 2.67
C ARG A 83 -3.02 11.53 3.34
N GLY A 84 -3.12 11.55 4.67
CA GLY A 84 -3.48 12.77 5.41
C GLY A 84 -2.48 13.92 5.20
N LYS A 85 -1.18 13.61 5.11
CA LYS A 85 -0.15 14.62 4.88
C LYS A 85 -0.10 15.13 3.44
N LEU A 86 -0.28 14.25 2.45
CA LEU A 86 -0.39 14.66 1.04
C LEU A 86 -1.56 15.61 0.85
N LYS A 87 -2.73 15.28 1.41
CA LYS A 87 -3.91 16.14 1.40
C LYS A 87 -3.68 17.50 2.09
N ALA A 88 -2.92 17.52 3.18
CA ALA A 88 -2.56 18.78 3.84
C ALA A 88 -1.64 19.66 2.95
N ILE A 89 -0.70 19.06 2.22
CA ILE A 89 0.16 19.78 1.27
C ILE A 89 -0.68 20.34 0.12
N GLU A 90 -1.61 19.56 -0.43
CA GLU A 90 -2.53 20.00 -1.48
C GLU A 90 -3.38 21.20 -1.04
N GLN A 91 -4.04 21.11 0.12
CA GLN A 91 -4.84 22.21 0.66
C GLN A 91 -4.03 23.49 0.90
N SER A 92 -2.76 23.37 1.28
CA SER A 92 -1.87 24.53 1.41
C SER A 92 -1.56 25.18 0.06
N CYS A 93 -1.53 24.41 -1.04
CA CYS A 93 -1.32 24.94 -2.37
C CYS A 93 -2.56 25.69 -2.90
N ASP A 94 -3.77 25.17 -2.64
CA ASP A 94 -5.02 25.76 -3.14
C ASP A 94 -5.36 27.09 -2.45
N GLN A 95 -5.05 27.24 -1.15
CA GLN A 95 -5.28 28.49 -0.41
C GLN A 95 -4.41 29.65 -0.92
N ASP A 96 -3.22 29.35 -1.44
CA ASP A 96 -2.27 30.34 -1.94
C ASP A 96 -2.58 30.83 -3.37
N GLU A 97 -3.41 30.11 -4.14
CA GLU A 97 -3.80 30.51 -5.51
C GLU A 97 -4.77 31.71 -5.55
N ASN A 98 -5.58 31.90 -4.51
CA ASN A 98 -6.49 33.05 -4.40
C ASN A 98 -5.75 34.39 -4.24
N GLY A 99 -4.43 34.37 -4.04
CA GLY A 99 -3.57 35.53 -3.83
C GLY A 99 -2.63 35.88 -4.99
N ASN A 100 -2.96 35.58 -6.25
CA ASN A 100 -2.27 36.07 -7.48
C ASN A 100 -0.72 36.16 -7.46
N ARG A 101 -0.02 35.22 -6.82
CA ARG A 101 1.44 35.09 -6.90
C ARG A 101 1.81 33.63 -7.15
N THR A 102 2.25 33.32 -8.37
CA THR A 102 2.97 32.08 -8.69
C THR A 102 4.35 32.11 -8.02
N SER A 103 4.37 31.98 -6.70
CA SER A 103 5.60 31.97 -5.90
C SER A 103 6.44 30.73 -6.24
N VAL A 104 7.77 30.88 -6.19
CA VAL A 104 8.70 29.75 -6.30
C VAL A 104 8.39 28.68 -5.23
N ASP A 105 7.93 29.09 -4.05
CA ASP A 105 7.45 28.20 -2.97
C ASP A 105 6.29 27.31 -3.44
N LEU A 106 5.24 27.89 -4.03
CA LEU A 106 4.07 27.15 -4.55
C LEU A 106 4.48 26.12 -5.62
N ARG A 107 5.41 26.47 -6.51
CA ARG A 107 5.93 25.54 -7.53
C ARG A 107 6.68 24.37 -6.91
N ILE A 108 7.49 24.63 -5.87
CA ILE A 108 8.22 23.57 -5.16
C ILE A 108 7.21 22.65 -4.45
N ARG A 109 6.23 23.19 -3.73
CA ARG A 109 5.19 22.40 -3.05
C ARG A 109 4.42 21.50 -4.01
N ARG A 110 3.94 22.04 -5.13
CA ARG A 110 3.24 21.28 -6.18
C ARG A 110 4.09 20.15 -6.76
N THR A 111 5.35 20.44 -7.05
CA THR A 111 6.28 19.44 -7.62
C THR A 111 6.54 18.31 -6.62
N GLN A 112 6.81 18.65 -5.35
CA GLN A 112 7.02 17.64 -4.31
C GLN A 112 5.75 16.82 -4.06
N HIS A 113 4.58 17.47 -3.97
CA HIS A 113 3.30 16.76 -3.84
C HIS A 113 3.12 15.73 -4.96
N SER A 114 3.28 16.15 -6.22
CA SER A 114 3.14 15.25 -7.38
C SER A 114 4.11 14.06 -7.32
N VAL A 115 5.39 14.30 -7.00
CA VAL A 115 6.40 13.24 -6.91
C VAL A 115 6.10 12.27 -5.77
N LEU A 116 5.70 12.76 -4.60
CA LEU A 116 5.39 11.91 -3.44
C LEU A 116 4.11 11.12 -3.67
N SER A 117 3.07 11.73 -4.23
CA SER A 117 1.81 11.06 -4.57
C SER A 117 2.04 9.93 -5.57
N ARG A 118 2.85 10.16 -6.62
CA ARG A 118 3.20 9.09 -7.57
C ARG A 118 3.94 7.93 -6.90
N LYS A 119 4.99 8.21 -6.12
CA LYS A 119 5.72 7.17 -5.39
C LYS A 119 4.85 6.40 -4.40
N PHE A 120 3.89 7.07 -3.77
CA PHE A 120 2.94 6.43 -2.88
C PHE A 120 1.99 5.50 -3.65
N VAL A 121 1.46 5.94 -4.78
CA VAL A 121 0.65 5.09 -5.67
C VAL A 121 1.45 3.88 -6.15
N ASP A 122 2.70 4.07 -6.57
CA ASP A 122 3.57 2.98 -7.04
C ASP A 122 3.71 1.88 -5.97
N VAL A 123 4.07 2.24 -4.73
CA VAL A 123 4.26 1.24 -3.66
C VAL A 123 2.95 0.57 -3.24
N MET A 124 1.84 1.30 -3.25
CA MET A 124 0.53 0.73 -2.91
C MET A 124 0.01 -0.19 -4.02
N THR A 125 0.40 0.08 -5.27
CA THR A 125 0.10 -0.80 -6.42
C THR A 125 0.86 -2.11 -6.28
N GLU A 126 2.15 -2.04 -5.95
CA GLU A 126 2.97 -3.23 -5.69
C GLU A 126 2.43 -4.05 -4.50
N TYR A 127 1.94 -3.39 -3.44
CA TYR A 127 1.26 -4.07 -2.35
C TYR A 127 0.01 -4.82 -2.84
N ASN A 128 -0.85 -4.17 -3.63
CA ASN A 128 -2.05 -4.78 -4.19
C ASN A 128 -1.73 -5.97 -5.12
N GLU A 129 -0.71 -5.85 -5.97
CA GLU A 129 -0.24 -6.95 -6.82
C GLU A 129 0.23 -8.14 -5.98
N ALA A 130 0.94 -7.91 -4.88
CA ALA A 130 1.34 -8.97 -3.95
C ALA A 130 0.12 -9.66 -3.31
N GLN A 131 -0.90 -8.89 -2.94
CA GLN A 131 -2.17 -9.43 -2.41
C GLN A 131 -2.88 -10.30 -3.46
N ILE A 132 -3.08 -9.81 -4.68
CA ILE A 132 -3.73 -10.55 -5.77
C ILE A 132 -2.96 -11.84 -6.09
N LEU A 133 -1.63 -11.77 -6.20
CA LEU A 133 -0.82 -12.95 -6.47
C LEU A 133 -0.98 -14.03 -5.38
N PHE A 134 -1.08 -13.64 -4.11
CA PHE A 134 -1.32 -14.57 -3.02
C PHE A 134 -2.74 -15.16 -3.05
N ARG A 135 -3.75 -14.38 -3.49
CA ARG A 135 -5.12 -14.84 -3.70
C ARG A 135 -5.14 -15.98 -4.71
N GLU A 136 -4.59 -15.74 -5.90
CA GLU A 136 -4.58 -16.69 -7.00
C GLU A 136 -3.84 -17.99 -6.65
N ARG A 137 -2.69 -17.87 -5.97
CA ARG A 137 -1.95 -19.05 -5.50
C ARG A 137 -2.71 -19.82 -4.42
N SER A 138 -3.45 -19.13 -3.55
CA SER A 138 -4.29 -19.78 -2.54
C SER A 138 -5.49 -20.49 -3.18
N LYS A 139 -6.13 -19.86 -4.18
CA LYS A 139 -7.18 -20.47 -5.01
C LYS A 139 -6.70 -21.76 -5.68
N GLY A 140 -5.56 -21.71 -6.37
CA GLY A 140 -4.97 -22.90 -7.00
C GLY A 140 -4.63 -24.03 -6.01
N ARG A 141 -4.24 -23.69 -4.77
CA ARG A 141 -4.07 -24.70 -3.70
C ARG A 141 -5.39 -25.33 -3.28
N ILE A 142 -6.45 -24.54 -3.12
CA ILE A 142 -7.79 -25.06 -2.80
C ILE A 142 -8.25 -26.02 -3.92
N GLN A 143 -8.12 -25.62 -5.18
CA GLN A 143 -8.48 -26.45 -6.33
C GLN A 143 -7.77 -27.81 -6.28
N ARG A 144 -6.45 -27.80 -6.07
CA ARG A 144 -5.66 -29.03 -5.95
C ARG A 144 -6.11 -29.91 -4.79
N GLN A 145 -6.46 -29.33 -3.64
CA GLN A 145 -6.96 -30.10 -2.51
C GLN A 145 -8.34 -30.69 -2.78
N LEU A 146 -9.22 -29.99 -3.49
CA LEU A 146 -10.51 -30.54 -3.94
C LEU A 146 -10.31 -31.75 -4.87
N GLU A 147 -9.38 -31.67 -5.81
CA GLU A 147 -9.04 -32.80 -6.69
C GLU A 147 -8.54 -34.02 -5.90
N ILE A 148 -7.72 -33.83 -4.85
CA ILE A 148 -7.25 -34.91 -3.96
C ILE A 148 -8.42 -35.60 -3.24
N THR A 149 -9.45 -34.84 -2.89
CA THR A 149 -10.68 -35.39 -2.30
C THR A 149 -11.60 -36.08 -3.30
N GLY A 150 -11.25 -36.06 -4.60
CA GLY A 150 -12.06 -36.64 -5.68
C GLY A 150 -13.13 -35.71 -6.24
N ARG A 151 -13.10 -34.42 -5.91
CA ARG A 151 -14.01 -33.40 -6.43
C ARG A 151 -13.29 -32.57 -7.48
N THR A 152 -13.61 -32.80 -8.76
CA THR A 152 -13.20 -31.89 -9.84
C THR A 152 -14.02 -30.62 -9.74
N THR A 153 -13.38 -29.46 -9.87
CA THR A 153 -14.04 -28.14 -9.77
C THR A 153 -13.42 -27.21 -10.81
N THR A 154 -14.25 -26.58 -11.63
CA THR A 154 -13.77 -25.59 -12.61
C THR A 154 -13.32 -24.31 -11.91
N ASP A 155 -12.63 -23.44 -12.64
CA ASP A 155 -12.16 -22.17 -12.07
C ASP A 155 -13.33 -21.25 -11.68
N GLU A 156 -14.40 -21.26 -12.48
CA GLU A 156 -15.63 -20.51 -12.27
C GLU A 156 -16.41 -21.04 -11.06
N GLU A 157 -16.60 -22.35 -10.98
CA GLU A 157 -17.26 -22.99 -9.83
C GLU A 157 -16.49 -22.70 -8.53
N LEU A 158 -15.16 -22.73 -8.58
CA LEU A 158 -14.33 -22.42 -7.43
C LEU A 158 -14.45 -20.95 -7.02
N GLU A 159 -14.58 -20.04 -7.98
CA GLU A 159 -14.81 -18.62 -7.69
C GLU A 159 -16.17 -18.40 -7.02
N GLU A 160 -17.25 -18.99 -7.52
CA GLU A 160 -18.58 -18.94 -6.90
C GLU A 160 -18.55 -19.50 -5.46
N MET A 161 -17.77 -20.56 -5.24
CA MET A 161 -17.57 -21.12 -3.91
C MET A 161 -16.86 -20.15 -2.95
N LEU A 162 -15.84 -19.42 -3.44
CA LEU A 162 -15.14 -18.40 -2.67
C LEU A 162 -16.06 -17.20 -2.37
N GLU A 163 -16.81 -16.72 -3.36
CA GLU A 163 -17.76 -15.60 -3.22
C GLU A 163 -18.88 -15.89 -2.21
N SER A 164 -19.27 -17.16 -2.06
CA SER A 164 -20.25 -17.56 -1.06
C SER A 164 -19.84 -17.25 0.38
N GLY A 165 -18.53 -17.12 0.64
CA GLY A 165 -17.92 -16.89 1.96
C GLY A 165 -18.15 -18.00 2.98
N LYS A 166 -18.78 -19.11 2.61
CA LYS A 166 -19.18 -20.21 3.52
C LYS A 166 -18.21 -21.38 3.41
N PRO A 167 -17.40 -21.68 4.44
CA PRO A 167 -16.49 -22.82 4.41
C PRO A 167 -17.17 -24.17 4.17
N SER A 168 -18.44 -24.31 4.55
CA SER A 168 -19.22 -25.55 4.38
C SER A 168 -19.40 -25.96 2.92
N ILE A 169 -19.35 -25.02 1.97
CA ILE A 169 -19.53 -25.31 0.54
C ILE A 169 -18.42 -26.21 -0.02
N PHE A 170 -17.24 -26.15 0.60
CA PHE A 170 -16.11 -27.00 0.24
C PHE A 170 -16.30 -28.43 0.74
N ILE A 171 -17.08 -28.66 1.81
CA ILE A 171 -17.11 -29.91 2.57
C ILE A 171 -18.40 -30.71 2.34
N SER A 172 -19.48 -30.08 1.86
CA SER A 172 -20.84 -30.64 1.77
C SER A 172 -20.93 -32.01 1.10
N ASP A 173 -20.12 -32.24 0.06
CA ASP A 173 -20.21 -33.42 -0.80
C ASP A 173 -18.99 -34.35 -0.66
N ILE A 174 -18.12 -34.11 0.32
CA ILE A 174 -16.87 -34.85 0.50
C ILE A 174 -16.96 -35.81 1.68
N ILE A 175 -16.83 -37.11 1.38
CA ILE A 175 -16.79 -38.17 2.39
C ILE A 175 -15.44 -38.13 3.13
N SER A 176 -15.47 -37.71 4.40
CA SER A 176 -14.29 -37.47 5.24
C SER A 176 -13.74 -38.73 5.93
N ASP A 177 -13.76 -39.88 5.24
CA ASP A 177 -13.44 -41.19 5.83
C ASP A 177 -11.94 -41.47 5.88
N SER A 178 -11.16 -40.84 4.98
CA SER A 178 -9.71 -40.96 4.92
C SER A 178 -9.01 -39.84 5.68
N GLN A 179 -7.89 -40.18 6.34
CA GLN A 179 -6.98 -39.19 6.93
C GLN A 179 -6.48 -38.16 5.90
N ILE A 180 -6.29 -38.61 4.65
CA ILE A 180 -5.86 -37.75 3.54
C ILE A 180 -6.94 -36.71 3.25
N THR A 181 -8.20 -37.13 3.16
CA THR A 181 -9.34 -36.24 2.93
C THR A 181 -9.49 -35.22 4.04
N ARG A 182 -9.37 -35.62 5.32
CA ARG A 182 -9.41 -34.69 6.45
C ARG A 182 -8.30 -33.65 6.39
N GLN A 183 -7.09 -34.05 6.02
CA GLN A 183 -5.97 -33.12 5.88
C GLN A 183 -6.21 -32.11 4.74
N ALA A 184 -6.73 -32.58 3.60
CA ALA A 184 -7.08 -31.71 2.47
C ALA A 184 -8.15 -30.68 2.86
N LEU A 185 -9.20 -31.10 3.56
CA LEU A 185 -10.26 -30.22 4.05
C LEU A 185 -9.74 -29.16 5.04
N ASN A 186 -8.85 -29.53 5.96
CA ASN A 186 -8.23 -28.58 6.89
C ASN A 186 -7.37 -27.54 6.15
N GLU A 187 -6.63 -27.96 5.12
CA GLU A 187 -5.86 -27.02 4.29
C GLU A 187 -6.81 -26.08 3.53
N ILE A 188 -7.88 -26.59 2.93
CA ILE A 188 -8.90 -25.78 2.23
C ILE A 188 -9.47 -24.72 3.16
N GLU A 189 -9.90 -25.10 4.36
CA GLU A 189 -10.47 -24.16 5.34
C GLU A 189 -9.45 -23.08 5.74
N SER A 190 -8.20 -23.48 6.00
CA SER A 190 -7.12 -22.54 6.31
C SER A 190 -6.85 -21.57 5.15
N ARG A 191 -6.80 -22.04 3.90
CA ARG A 191 -6.56 -21.21 2.71
C ARG A 191 -7.74 -20.26 2.46
N HIS A 192 -8.97 -20.75 2.59
CA HIS A 192 -10.18 -19.95 2.48
C HIS A 192 -10.18 -18.79 3.50
N LYS A 193 -9.84 -19.06 4.77
CA LYS A 193 -9.70 -18.02 5.79
C LYS A 193 -8.65 -16.98 5.43
N ASP A 194 -7.54 -17.40 4.82
CA ASP A 194 -6.48 -16.49 4.38
C ASP A 194 -6.99 -15.61 3.22
N ILE A 195 -7.77 -16.15 2.26
CA ILE A 195 -8.41 -15.38 1.17
C ILE A 195 -9.43 -14.37 1.72
N MET A 196 -10.27 -14.74 2.68
CA MET A 196 -11.27 -13.82 3.24
C MET A 196 -10.64 -12.58 3.91
N LYS A 197 -9.52 -12.78 4.63
CA LYS A 197 -8.76 -11.68 5.23
C LYS A 197 -8.12 -10.79 4.17
N LEU A 198 -7.58 -11.41 3.14
CA LEU A 198 -6.97 -10.74 2.00
C LEU A 198 -7.97 -9.85 1.25
N GLU A 199 -9.17 -10.36 0.97
CA GLU A 199 -10.22 -9.59 0.28
C GLU A 199 -10.69 -8.38 1.10
N THR A 200 -10.70 -8.50 2.42
CA THR A 200 -10.95 -7.34 3.30
C THR A 200 -9.84 -6.29 3.13
N SER A 201 -8.56 -6.70 3.12
CA SER A 201 -7.43 -5.79 2.90
C SER A 201 -7.49 -5.13 1.51
N ILE A 202 -7.81 -5.88 0.45
CA ILE A 202 -7.93 -5.35 -0.92
C ILE A 202 -9.07 -4.33 -1.01
N ARG A 203 -10.22 -4.58 -0.37
CA ARG A 203 -11.35 -3.65 -0.36
C ARG A 203 -10.97 -2.32 0.30
N GLU A 204 -10.23 -2.36 1.40
CA GLU A 204 -9.73 -1.15 2.08
C GLU A 204 -8.71 -0.37 1.24
N LEU A 205 -7.86 -1.07 0.47
CA LEU A 205 -6.95 -0.43 -0.48
C LEU A 205 -7.72 0.28 -1.61
N HIS A 206 -8.79 -0.34 -2.11
CA HIS A 206 -9.61 0.26 -3.15
C HIS A 206 -10.21 1.60 -2.71
N GLU A 207 -10.78 1.67 -1.50
CA GLU A 207 -11.29 2.93 -0.94
C GLU A 207 -10.20 4.02 -0.92
N MET A 208 -8.98 3.66 -0.51
CA MET A 208 -7.84 4.58 -0.51
C MET A 208 -7.43 4.99 -1.93
N PHE A 209 -7.47 4.09 -2.91
CA PHE A 209 -7.15 4.38 -4.31
C PHE A 209 -8.17 5.32 -4.96
N MET A 210 -9.47 5.15 -4.69
CA MET A 210 -10.51 6.07 -5.16
C MET A 210 -10.27 7.50 -4.67
N ASP A 211 -9.88 7.66 -3.41
CA ASP A 211 -9.50 8.96 -2.84
C ASP A 211 -8.27 9.57 -3.54
N MET A 212 -7.29 8.74 -3.89
CA MET A 212 -6.04 9.18 -4.52
C MET A 212 -6.13 9.41 -6.03
N ALA A 213 -7.11 8.81 -6.70
CA ALA A 213 -7.37 9.08 -8.12
C ALA A 213 -7.72 10.55 -8.38
N MET A 214 -8.17 11.27 -7.35
CA MET A 214 -8.34 12.73 -7.40
C MET A 214 -6.99 13.48 -7.38
N PHE A 215 -5.93 12.91 -6.80
CA PHE A 215 -4.62 13.54 -6.64
C PHE A 215 -3.68 13.35 -7.85
N VAL A 216 -4.00 12.42 -8.75
CA VAL A 216 -3.15 12.07 -9.90
C VAL A 216 -4.03 11.95 -11.14
N GLU A 217 -3.87 12.83 -12.13
CA GLU A 217 -4.61 12.85 -13.41
C GLU A 217 -4.41 11.61 -14.32
N THR A 218 -3.97 10.46 -13.78
CA THR A 218 -3.76 9.23 -14.54
C THR A 218 -4.99 8.31 -14.47
N GLN A 219 -5.84 8.42 -15.49
CA GLN A 219 -6.86 7.44 -15.88
C GLN A 219 -6.21 6.11 -16.34
N VAL A 220 -5.45 5.41 -15.49
CA VAL A 220 -5.09 3.98 -15.69
C VAL A 220 -4.87 3.33 -14.32
N MET A 221 -5.86 3.43 -13.42
CA MET A 221 -5.73 2.87 -12.06
C MET A 221 -6.19 1.41 -11.96
N TRP A 222 -6.89 0.89 -12.97
CA TRP A 222 -7.45 -0.46 -12.91
C TRP A 222 -6.82 -1.37 -13.97
N PRO A 223 -6.17 -2.48 -13.58
CA PRO A 223 -5.95 -3.58 -14.50
C PRO A 223 -7.32 -4.19 -14.89
N PRO A 224 -7.51 -4.62 -16.15
CA PRO A 224 -8.72 -5.33 -16.55
C PRO A 224 -8.82 -6.65 -15.75
N GLY A 225 -9.87 -6.77 -14.92
CA GLY A 225 -10.14 -7.98 -14.12
C GLY A 225 -10.28 -7.75 -12.61
N SER A 226 -10.05 -6.54 -12.10
CA SER A 226 -10.07 -6.29 -10.64
C SER A 226 -11.43 -5.83 -10.09
N SER A 227 -12.52 -5.91 -10.84
CA SER A 227 -13.85 -5.52 -10.32
C SER A 227 -14.24 -6.39 -9.11
N PRO A 228 -14.65 -5.79 -7.98
CA PRO A 228 -15.12 -6.57 -6.84
C PRO A 228 -16.42 -7.30 -7.21
N PRO A 229 -16.67 -8.50 -6.67
CA PRO A 229 -18.03 -9.06 -6.67
C PRO A 229 -18.94 -8.13 -5.86
N LEU A 230 -20.15 -7.91 -6.39
CA LEU A 230 -21.21 -7.11 -5.77
C LEU A 230 -21.63 -7.66 -4.40
#